data_AF-A0A484ZMA0-F1
#
_entry.id   AF-A0A484ZMA0-F1
#
_cell.length_a   1.000
_cell.length_b   1.000
_cell.length_c   1.000
_cell.angle_alpha   90.00
_cell.angle_beta   90.00
_cell.angle_gamma   90.00
#
_symmetry.space_group_name_H-M   'P 1'
#
loop_
_entity.id
_entity.type
_entity.pdbx_description
1 polymer ?
#
loop_
_entity_poly.entity_id
_entity_poly.type
_entity_poly.pdbx_seq_one_letter_code
_entity_poly.pdbx_strand_id
1 'polypeptide(L)'
;MVSGTVPSEEARDGIYMTVGEALGLKRKIRELKYTTGGGKGGDSNEDVGFMERTTFEGLVNRMKLPMANQVNVKLSVVEVSKKFMDNVGIDWSNAGLPTGQFSLTKFKFDATTLNNMIYAMKNDSIARVLAEPNLSVMSGETADFLVGGEIPIVTTNSDGVSVTYKEFGVKLGIAAKVENQKPDKAQTV
;
A
#
# COMPACT_ATOMS: atom_id res chain seq x y z
N MET A 1 27.65 -22.98 4.25
CA MET A 1 26.95 -22.32 3.11
C MET A 1 25.90 -23.28 2.59
N VAL A 2 24.76 -22.79 2.08
CA VAL A 2 23.71 -23.65 1.49
C VAL A 2 23.63 -23.36 0.00
N SER A 3 23.67 -24.40 -0.84
CA SER A 3 23.62 -24.29 -2.30
C SER A 3 22.84 -25.44 -2.91
N GLY A 4 22.33 -25.25 -4.12
CA GLY A 4 21.52 -26.24 -4.83
C GLY A 4 20.36 -25.58 -5.57
N THR A 5 19.63 -26.35 -6.36
CA THR A 5 18.39 -25.90 -7.00
C THR A 5 17.23 -26.28 -6.10
N VAL A 6 16.37 -25.32 -5.79
CA VAL A 6 15.21 -25.52 -4.91
C VAL A 6 13.91 -25.28 -5.67
N PRO A 7 12.86 -26.08 -5.43
CA PRO A 7 11.64 -26.02 -6.22
C PRO A 7 10.78 -24.77 -5.91
N SER A 8 10.90 -24.18 -4.73
CA SER A 8 10.10 -23.03 -4.29
C SER A 8 10.85 -22.13 -3.31
N GLU A 9 10.39 -20.88 -3.19
CA GLU A 9 10.91 -19.92 -2.20
C GLU A 9 10.69 -20.42 -0.77
N GLU A 10 9.56 -21.04 -0.48
CA GLU A 10 9.27 -21.65 0.81
C GLU A 10 10.26 -22.77 1.16
N ALA A 11 10.55 -23.68 0.22
CA ALA A 11 11.52 -24.75 0.45
C ALA A 11 12.92 -24.18 0.69
N ARG A 12 13.30 -23.15 -0.08
CA ARG A 12 14.55 -22.42 0.11
C ARG A 12 14.65 -21.83 1.52
N ASP A 13 13.61 -21.11 1.93
CA ASP A 13 13.58 -20.38 3.19
C ASP A 13 13.52 -21.37 4.37
N GLY A 14 12.75 -22.45 4.25
CA GLY A 14 12.67 -23.54 5.22
C GLY A 14 13.98 -24.30 5.40
N ILE A 15 14.68 -24.63 4.31
CA ILE A 15 16.03 -25.24 4.38
C ILE A 15 17.01 -24.27 5.04
N TYR A 16 16.97 -22.98 4.67
CA TYR A 16 17.86 -21.97 5.24
C TYR A 16 17.63 -21.81 6.75
N MET A 17 16.38 -21.83 7.20
CA MET A 17 16.00 -21.78 8.61
C MET A 17 16.46 -23.04 9.36
N THR A 18 16.13 -24.22 8.84
CA THR A 18 16.49 -25.51 9.46
C THR A 18 18.00 -25.65 9.62
N VAL A 19 18.77 -25.30 8.57
CA VAL A 19 20.24 -25.35 8.62
C VAL A 19 20.82 -24.32 9.58
N GLY A 20 20.27 -23.10 9.60
CA GLY A 20 20.72 -22.06 10.52
C GLY A 20 20.50 -22.43 11.99
N GLU A 21 19.35 -23.01 12.30
CA GLU A 21 18.99 -23.48 13.64
C GLU A 21 19.78 -24.73 14.05
N ALA A 22 19.92 -25.72 13.17
CA ALA A 22 20.69 -26.94 13.44
C ALA A 22 22.17 -26.66 13.70
N LEU A 23 22.73 -25.62 13.07
CA LEU A 23 24.10 -25.16 13.29
C LEU A 23 24.24 -24.21 14.48
N GLY A 24 23.16 -23.89 15.20
CA GLY A 24 23.17 -23.00 16.36
C GLY A 24 23.61 -21.57 16.05
N LEU A 25 23.39 -21.10 14.81
CA LEU A 25 23.86 -19.79 14.38
C LEU A 25 23.01 -18.67 14.96
N LYS A 26 23.62 -17.51 15.23
CA LYS A 26 22.90 -16.33 15.74
C LYS A 26 21.96 -15.77 14.66
N ARG A 27 20.67 -15.66 15.01
CA ARG A 27 19.63 -15.03 14.18
C ARG A 27 19.81 -13.52 14.16
N LYS A 28 19.80 -12.92 12.97
CA LYS A 28 19.73 -11.48 12.71
C LYS A 28 18.46 -11.22 11.89
N ILE A 29 17.46 -10.61 12.51
CA ILE A 29 16.23 -10.18 11.84
C ILE A 29 16.58 -8.92 11.06
N ARG A 30 16.31 -8.93 9.75
CA ARG A 30 16.37 -7.73 8.92
C ARG A 30 14.94 -7.30 8.62
N GLU A 31 14.56 -6.18 9.22
CA GLU A 31 13.39 -5.41 8.83
C GLU A 31 13.65 -4.82 7.44
N LEU A 32 12.78 -5.14 6.49
CA LEU A 32 12.77 -4.46 5.20
C LEU A 32 11.96 -3.18 5.38
N LYS A 33 12.64 -2.04 5.37
CA LYS A 33 12.02 -0.73 5.41
C LYS A 33 11.69 -0.30 4.00
N TYR A 34 10.43 0.00 3.74
CA TYR A 34 10.03 0.59 2.47
C TYR A 34 10.00 2.10 2.60
N THR A 35 10.81 2.79 1.78
CA THR A 35 10.82 4.24 1.71
C THR A 35 10.03 4.67 0.47
N THR A 36 8.83 5.21 0.67
CA THR A 36 8.02 5.78 -0.41
C THR A 36 8.66 7.09 -0.91
N GLY A 37 9.61 7.02 -1.83
CA GLY A 37 10.41 8.19 -2.26
C GLY A 37 9.60 9.23 -3.04
N GLY A 38 9.26 10.38 -2.43
CA GLY A 38 8.67 11.51 -3.15
C GLY A 38 7.52 12.21 -2.39
N GLY A 39 7.79 13.44 -1.96
CA GLY A 39 6.85 14.35 -1.31
C GLY A 39 7.53 15.17 -0.22
N LYS A 40 7.45 16.50 -0.30
CA LYS A 40 7.93 17.43 0.73
C LYS A 40 6.98 17.33 1.95
N GLY A 41 7.14 16.28 2.74
CA GLY A 41 6.28 15.97 3.88
C GLY A 41 6.52 14.56 4.41
N GLY A 42 7.58 14.41 5.23
CA GLY A 42 7.83 13.25 6.10
C GLY A 42 8.25 11.96 5.38
N ASP A 43 9.49 11.52 5.61
CA ASP A 43 9.84 10.11 5.44
C ASP A 43 9.00 9.28 6.44
N SER A 44 7.83 8.81 6.02
CA SER A 44 7.13 7.75 6.72
C SER A 44 7.80 6.44 6.32
N ASN A 45 8.75 5.98 7.14
CA ASN A 45 9.15 4.58 7.11
C ASN A 45 7.91 3.75 7.42
N GLU A 46 7.38 3.07 6.41
CA GLU A 46 6.31 2.11 6.62
C GLU A 46 6.95 0.73 6.80
N ASP A 47 6.73 0.16 7.98
CA ASP A 47 7.19 -1.18 8.32
C ASP A 47 6.28 -2.20 7.61
N VAL A 48 6.79 -2.79 6.53
CA VAL A 48 6.16 -3.96 5.89
C VAL A 48 6.54 -5.22 6.67
N GLY A 49 5.86 -5.46 7.80
CA GLY A 49 6.19 -6.55 8.74
C GLY A 49 6.21 -7.96 8.12
N PHE A 50 5.47 -8.21 7.05
CA PHE A 50 5.48 -9.51 6.35
C PHE A 50 6.74 -9.74 5.48
N MET A 51 7.54 -8.69 5.27
CA MET A 51 8.80 -8.74 4.52
C MET A 51 10.03 -8.95 5.44
N GLU A 52 9.84 -9.09 6.76
CA GLU A 52 10.95 -9.41 7.65
C GLU A 52 11.68 -10.69 7.22
N ARG A 53 13.00 -10.59 7.02
CA ARG A 53 13.84 -11.73 6.65
C ARG A 53 14.78 -12.09 7.78
N THR A 54 14.58 -13.25 8.39
CA THR A 54 15.56 -13.83 9.32
C THR A 54 16.80 -14.27 8.53
N THR A 55 17.98 -13.77 8.92
CA THR A 55 19.27 -14.19 8.38
C THR A 55 20.15 -14.75 9.49
N PHE A 56 21.06 -15.68 9.17
CA PHE A 56 21.99 -16.25 10.15
C PHE A 56 23.41 -15.76 9.88
N GLU A 57 24.15 -15.43 10.93
CA GLU A 57 25.54 -15.00 10.84
C GLU A 57 26.43 -16.13 10.28
N GLY A 58 27.23 -15.83 9.25
CA GLY A 58 28.11 -16.80 8.58
C GLY A 58 27.40 -17.76 7.60
N LEU A 59 26.06 -17.78 7.54
CA LEU A 59 25.31 -18.64 6.62
C LEU A 59 24.98 -17.92 5.31
N VAL A 60 25.79 -18.19 4.29
CA VAL A 60 25.53 -17.69 2.93
C VAL A 60 24.54 -18.60 2.20
N ASN A 61 23.44 -18.02 1.73
CA ASN A 61 22.47 -18.67 0.85
C ASN A 61 22.89 -18.47 -0.62
N ARG A 62 23.15 -19.58 -1.34
CA ARG A 62 23.42 -19.63 -2.78
C ARG A 62 22.46 -20.58 -3.51
N MET A 63 21.32 -20.89 -2.90
CA MET A 63 20.30 -21.71 -3.54
C MET A 63 19.67 -20.95 -4.70
N LYS A 64 19.46 -21.62 -5.83
CA LYS A 64 18.84 -21.05 -7.03
C LYS A 64 17.43 -21.60 -7.21
N LEU A 65 16.53 -20.72 -7.61
CA LEU A 65 15.20 -21.11 -8.04
C LEU A 65 15.25 -21.37 -9.56
N PRO A 66 14.63 -22.44 -10.05
CA PRO A 66 14.56 -22.74 -11.48
C PRO A 66 13.66 -21.74 -12.24
N MET A 67 12.73 -21.08 -11.53
CA MET A 67 11.84 -20.05 -12.03
C MET A 67 11.58 -19.00 -10.95
N ALA A 68 11.49 -17.73 -11.33
CA ALA A 68 11.07 -16.65 -10.44
C ALA A 68 9.54 -16.66 -10.33
N ASN A 69 9.01 -16.50 -9.12
CA ASN A 69 7.57 -16.44 -8.90
C ASN A 69 7.07 -15.02 -9.19
N GLN A 70 6.14 -14.90 -10.15
CA GLN A 70 5.51 -13.64 -10.50
C GLN A 70 4.17 -13.51 -9.79
N VAL A 71 3.92 -12.34 -9.22
CA VAL A 71 2.65 -11.97 -8.58
C VAL A 71 1.97 -10.92 -9.43
N ASN A 72 0.74 -11.21 -9.86
CA ASN A 72 -0.12 -10.24 -10.53
C ASN A 72 -0.99 -9.54 -9.48
N VAL A 73 -0.80 -8.24 -9.36
CA VAL A 73 -1.56 -7.36 -8.46
C VAL A 73 -2.56 -6.57 -9.30
N LYS A 74 -3.85 -6.74 -9.01
CA LYS A 74 -4.93 -5.92 -9.58
C LYS A 74 -5.40 -4.95 -8.51
N LEU A 75 -5.31 -3.66 -8.78
CA LEU A 75 -5.83 -2.61 -7.93
C LEU A 75 -7.16 -2.11 -8.51
N SER A 76 -8.10 -1.70 -7.66
CA SER A 76 -9.29 -0.94 -8.07
C SER A 76 -9.32 0.36 -7.27
N VAL A 77 -9.21 1.48 -7.98
CA VAL A 77 -9.27 2.82 -7.40
C VAL A 77 -10.68 3.35 -7.61
N VAL A 78 -11.36 3.65 -6.51
CA VAL A 78 -12.77 4.08 -6.51
C VAL A 78 -12.86 5.48 -5.92
N GLU A 79 -13.51 6.39 -6.65
CA GLU A 79 -13.91 7.71 -6.15
C GLU A 79 -15.30 7.63 -5.53
N VAL A 80 -15.45 8.22 -4.34
CA VAL A 80 -16.75 8.40 -3.68
C VAL A 80 -17.19 9.84 -3.87
N SER A 81 -18.45 10.04 -4.28
CA SER A 81 -18.95 11.39 -4.54
C SER A 81 -18.94 12.25 -3.27
N LYS A 82 -18.48 13.50 -3.39
CA LYS A 82 -18.50 14.47 -2.27
C LYS A 82 -19.91 14.65 -1.69
N LYS A 83 -20.95 14.65 -2.54
CA LYS A 83 -22.35 14.73 -2.10
C LYS A 83 -22.73 13.59 -1.15
N PHE A 84 -22.30 12.36 -1.43
CA PHE A 84 -22.54 11.24 -0.52
C PHE A 84 -21.79 11.43 0.81
N MET A 85 -20.52 11.81 0.75
CA MET A 85 -19.68 12.05 1.93
C MET A 85 -20.22 13.17 2.84
N ASP A 86 -20.74 14.25 2.25
CA ASP A 86 -21.36 15.37 2.96
C ASP A 86 -22.69 14.95 3.64
N ASN A 87 -23.47 14.06 3.01
CA ASN A 87 -24.74 13.55 3.56
C ASN A 87 -24.54 12.45 4.61
N VAL A 88 -23.52 11.61 4.43
CA VAL A 88 -23.01 10.72 5.50
C VAL A 88 -22.40 11.56 6.61
N GLY A 89 -22.04 12.82 6.38
CA GLY A 89 -21.66 13.71 7.46
C GLY A 89 -20.22 13.58 7.92
N ILE A 90 -19.35 13.11 7.02
CA ILE A 90 -17.90 13.11 7.22
C ILE A 90 -17.39 14.48 6.78
N ASP A 91 -16.98 15.31 7.74
CA ASP A 91 -16.42 16.63 7.47
C ASP A 91 -14.90 16.62 7.59
N TRP A 92 -14.21 16.78 6.47
CA TRP A 92 -12.74 16.87 6.37
C TRP A 92 -12.25 18.32 6.46
N SER A 93 -13.15 19.30 6.49
CA SER A 93 -12.81 20.71 6.44
C SER A 93 -12.42 21.21 7.83
N ASN A 94 -11.14 20.99 8.16
CA ASN A 94 -10.34 21.77 9.11
C ASN A 94 -11.10 22.34 10.33
N ALA A 95 -11.78 21.47 11.07
CA ALA A 95 -12.54 21.82 12.26
C ALA A 95 -11.64 22.02 13.49
N GLY A 96 -10.46 22.63 13.38
CA GLY A 96 -9.53 22.80 14.51
C GLY A 96 -9.10 21.49 15.20
N LEU A 97 -9.32 20.35 14.54
CA LEU A 97 -9.00 19.03 15.06
C LEU A 97 -7.58 18.64 14.64
N PRO A 98 -6.82 17.94 15.51
CA PRO A 98 -5.50 17.42 15.17
C PRO A 98 -5.52 16.54 13.92
N THR A 99 -4.42 16.55 13.16
CA THR A 99 -4.21 15.71 11.97
C THR A 99 -4.43 14.23 12.31
N GLY A 100 -5.29 13.54 11.56
CA GLY A 100 -5.64 12.13 11.80
C GLY A 100 -6.90 11.91 12.64
N GLN A 101 -7.59 12.96 13.08
CA GLN A 101 -8.88 12.86 13.76
C GLN A 101 -10.05 13.17 12.82
N PHE A 102 -10.97 12.20 12.67
CA PHE A 102 -12.20 12.35 11.91
C PHE A 102 -13.36 12.78 12.83
N SER A 103 -14.15 13.79 12.44
CA SER A 103 -15.32 14.23 13.21
C SER A 103 -16.62 13.85 12.53
N LEU A 104 -17.48 13.18 13.29
CA LEU A 104 -18.77 12.70 12.84
C LEU A 104 -19.90 13.69 13.22
N THR A 105 -19.68 14.98 12.98
CA THR A 105 -20.47 16.09 13.56
C THR A 105 -21.89 16.21 12.99
N LYS A 106 -22.16 15.55 11.87
CA LYS A 106 -23.41 15.70 11.08
C LYS A 106 -24.36 14.51 11.21
N PHE A 107 -23.98 13.42 11.88
CA PHE A 107 -24.90 12.33 12.23
C PHE A 107 -25.83 12.74 13.38
N LYS A 108 -26.82 13.59 13.06
CA LYS A 108 -27.97 13.84 13.91
C LYS A 108 -29.14 13.04 13.35
N PHE A 109 -29.71 12.12 14.15
CA PHE A 109 -30.89 11.33 13.80
C PHE A 109 -32.16 12.19 13.79
N ASP A 110 -32.17 13.22 12.95
CA ASP A 110 -33.35 14.04 12.66
C ASP A 110 -33.97 13.59 11.33
N ALA A 111 -35.30 13.73 11.21
CA ALA A 111 -36.06 13.36 10.04
C ALA A 111 -35.57 14.07 8.77
N THR A 112 -35.06 15.30 8.91
CA THR A 112 -34.48 16.09 7.82
C THR A 112 -33.18 15.48 7.30
N THR A 113 -32.27 15.07 8.19
CA THR A 113 -30.99 14.43 7.85
C THR A 113 -31.23 13.08 7.20
N LEU A 114 -32.16 12.28 7.75
CA LEU A 114 -32.52 10.98 7.19
C LEU A 114 -33.14 11.10 5.80
N ASN A 115 -34.03 12.07 5.59
CA ASN A 115 -34.59 12.33 4.27
C ASN A 115 -33.51 12.76 3.27
N ASN A 116 -32.59 13.66 3.65
CA ASN A 116 -31.50 14.08 2.77
C ASN A 116 -30.58 12.91 2.39
N MET A 117 -30.29 12.00 3.32
CA MET A 117 -29.55 10.76 3.03
C MET A 117 -30.31 9.85 2.05
N ILE A 118 -31.62 9.66 2.25
CA ILE A 118 -32.46 8.88 1.34
C ILE A 118 -32.49 9.51 -0.06
N TYR A 119 -32.61 10.84 -0.16
CA TYR A 119 -32.57 11.55 -1.44
C TYR A 119 -31.20 11.46 -2.11
N ALA A 120 -30.10 11.52 -1.36
CA ALA A 120 -28.76 11.35 -1.91
C ALA A 120 -28.52 9.93 -2.46
N MET A 121 -28.96 8.90 -1.73
CA MET A 121 -28.89 7.50 -2.20
C MET A 121 -29.77 7.27 -3.44
N LYS A 122 -30.92 7.95 -3.52
CA LYS A 122 -31.86 7.83 -4.63
C LYS A 122 -31.39 8.56 -5.89
N ASN A 123 -30.62 9.64 -5.76
CA ASN A 123 -30.43 10.60 -6.84
C ASN A 123 -29.04 10.64 -7.50
N ASP A 124 -27.99 9.98 -7.00
CA ASP A 124 -26.69 10.01 -7.70
C ASP A 124 -25.76 8.83 -7.37
N SER A 125 -24.91 8.48 -8.36
CA SER A 125 -23.85 7.48 -8.30
C SER A 125 -22.95 7.67 -7.08
N ILE A 126 -23.14 6.83 -6.06
CA ILE A 126 -22.46 6.90 -4.76
C ILE A 126 -20.93 6.83 -4.93
N ALA A 127 -20.49 5.95 -5.84
CA ALA A 127 -19.09 5.73 -6.12
C ALA A 127 -18.89 5.43 -7.61
N ARG A 128 -17.70 5.72 -8.13
CA ARG A 128 -17.28 5.40 -9.48
C ARG A 128 -15.86 4.86 -9.47
N VAL A 129 -15.63 3.77 -10.19
CA VAL A 129 -14.27 3.26 -10.44
C VAL A 129 -13.53 4.24 -11.36
N LEU A 130 -12.39 4.75 -10.91
CA LEU A 130 -11.53 5.67 -11.65
C LEU A 130 -10.46 4.94 -12.46
N ALA A 131 -9.87 3.88 -11.88
CA ALA A 131 -8.80 3.14 -12.51
C ALA A 131 -8.71 1.71 -11.96
N GLU A 132 -8.40 0.76 -12.83
CA GLU A 132 -8.08 -0.62 -12.44
C GLU A 132 -6.70 -1.03 -12.97
N PRO A 133 -5.60 -0.51 -12.40
CA PRO A 133 -4.29 -0.86 -12.90
C PRO A 133 -3.95 -2.31 -12.57
N ASN A 134 -3.29 -2.96 -13.52
CA ASN A 134 -2.72 -4.30 -13.36
C ASN A 134 -1.20 -4.17 -13.33
N LEU A 135 -0.57 -4.67 -12.27
CA LEU A 135 0.87 -4.70 -12.10
C LEU A 135 1.35 -6.14 -11.95
N SER A 136 2.50 -6.42 -12.52
CA SER A 136 3.23 -7.67 -12.29
C SER A 136 4.50 -7.37 -11.53
N VAL A 137 4.69 -8.04 -10.40
CA VAL A 137 5.90 -7.92 -9.55
C VAL A 137 6.51 -9.30 -9.29
N MET A 138 7.79 -9.37 -8.94
CA MET A 138 8.41 -10.61 -8.47
C MET A 138 8.14 -10.80 -6.97
N SER A 139 7.97 -12.06 -6.56
CA SER A 139 7.82 -12.42 -5.16
C SER A 139 9.08 -12.04 -4.35
N GLY A 140 8.86 -11.36 -3.23
CA GLY A 140 9.92 -10.88 -2.33
C GLY A 140 10.62 -9.61 -2.79
N GLU A 141 10.18 -8.99 -3.89
CA GLU A 141 10.66 -7.69 -4.36
C GLU A 141 9.63 -6.59 -4.10
N THR A 142 10.11 -5.35 -4.10
CA THR A 142 9.28 -4.15 -3.97
C THR A 142 9.20 -3.42 -5.31
N ALA A 143 8.07 -2.81 -5.59
CA ALA A 143 7.85 -2.01 -6.79
C ALA A 143 7.11 -0.71 -6.47
N ASP A 144 7.56 0.38 -7.11
CA ASP A 144 6.86 1.67 -7.08
C ASP A 144 5.95 1.79 -8.31
N PHE A 145 4.71 2.19 -8.08
CA PHE A 145 3.74 2.54 -9.10
C PHE A 145 3.35 4.01 -8.94
N LEU A 146 3.72 4.83 -9.94
CA LEU A 146 3.36 6.25 -10.00
C LEU A 146 2.53 6.50 -11.25
N VAL A 147 1.33 7.04 -11.07
CA VAL A 147 0.46 7.49 -12.16
C VAL A 147 -0.02 8.89 -11.86
N GLY A 148 0.35 9.84 -12.71
CA GLY A 148 0.09 11.25 -12.45
C GLY A 148 0.79 12.18 -13.43
N GLY A 149 0.88 13.45 -13.05
CA GLY A 149 1.62 14.48 -13.77
C GLY A 149 2.01 15.61 -12.84
N GLU A 150 2.44 16.73 -13.40
CA GLU A 150 2.81 17.92 -12.65
C GLU A 150 1.91 19.09 -13.05
N ILE A 151 1.38 19.83 -12.07
CA ILE A 151 0.65 21.08 -12.31
C ILE A 151 1.59 22.25 -12.02
N PRO A 152 1.82 23.15 -12.97
CA PRO A 152 2.54 24.39 -12.71
C PRO A 152 1.67 25.32 -11.86
N ILE A 153 2.18 25.71 -10.70
CA ILE A 153 1.60 26.76 -9.86
C ILE A 153 2.43 28.02 -10.07
N VAL A 154 1.80 29.01 -10.68
CA VAL A 154 2.39 30.33 -10.87
C VAL A 154 2.10 31.17 -9.64
N THR A 155 3.17 31.68 -9.01
CA THR A 155 3.07 32.62 -7.88
C THR A 155 3.73 33.92 -8.28
N THR A 156 3.03 35.03 -8.08
CA THR A 156 3.57 36.37 -8.29
C THR A 156 3.93 36.97 -6.95
N ASN A 157 5.21 37.30 -6.76
CA ASN A 157 5.72 38.01 -5.59
C ASN A 157 6.29 39.38 -6.01
N SER A 158 6.69 40.21 -5.05
CA SER A 158 7.32 41.52 -5.29
C SER A 158 8.56 41.45 -6.20
N ASP A 159 9.21 40.30 -6.25
CA ASP A 159 10.45 40.08 -7.01
C ASP A 159 10.22 39.45 -8.40
N GLY A 160 8.95 39.22 -8.80
CA GLY A 160 8.59 38.72 -10.13
C GLY A 160 7.66 37.51 -10.13
N VAL A 161 7.62 36.82 -11.27
CA VAL A 161 6.79 35.62 -11.51
C VAL A 161 7.64 34.38 -11.27
N SER A 162 7.23 33.51 -10.33
CA SER A 162 7.83 32.21 -10.08
C SER A 162 6.86 31.09 -10.46
N VAL A 163 7.38 30.01 -11.05
CA VAL A 163 6.61 28.83 -11.43
C VAL A 163 7.13 27.65 -10.62
N THR A 164 6.27 27.06 -9.79
CA THR A 164 6.58 25.85 -9.01
C THR A 164 5.71 24.70 -9.50
N TYR A 165 6.32 23.60 -9.90
CA TYR A 165 5.59 22.39 -10.30
C TYR A 165 5.22 21.57 -9.06
N LYS A 166 3.94 21.21 -8.93
CA LYS A 166 3.44 20.27 -7.92
C LYS A 166 2.95 19.00 -8.59
N GLU A 167 3.51 17.87 -8.17
CA GLU A 167 3.06 16.54 -8.59
C GLU A 167 1.63 16.27 -8.12
N PHE A 168 0.82 15.63 -8.97
CA PHE A 168 -0.50 15.11 -8.63
C PHE A 168 -0.64 13.71 -9.24
N GLY A 169 -1.37 12.83 -8.56
CA GLY A 169 -1.58 11.47 -9.03
C GLY A 169 -1.72 10.47 -7.89
N VAL A 170 -1.65 9.19 -8.26
CA VAL A 170 -1.58 8.06 -7.34
C VAL A 170 -0.14 7.57 -7.30
N LYS A 171 0.42 7.49 -6.09
CA LYS A 171 1.71 6.85 -5.84
C LYS A 171 1.48 5.70 -4.88
N LEU A 172 1.94 4.53 -5.27
CA LEU A 172 1.70 3.29 -4.56
C LEU A 172 3.01 2.50 -4.47
N GLY A 173 3.41 2.16 -3.25
CA GLY A 173 4.45 1.17 -3.00
C GLY A 173 3.84 -0.21 -2.84
N ILE A 174 4.39 -1.20 -3.55
CA ILE A 174 3.91 -2.58 -3.51
C ILE A 174 5.06 -3.48 -3.05
N ALA A 175 4.78 -4.28 -2.04
CA ALA A 175 5.60 -5.41 -1.64
C ALA A 175 4.71 -6.67 -1.69
N ALA A 176 5.13 -7.68 -2.44
CA ALA A 176 4.37 -8.92 -2.56
C ALA A 176 5.29 -10.11 -2.29
N LYS A 177 4.83 -11.09 -1.51
CA LYS A 177 5.56 -12.32 -1.22
C LYS A 177 4.59 -13.50 -1.34
N VAL A 178 4.98 -14.52 -2.11
CA VAL A 178 4.20 -15.75 -2.24
C VAL A 178 4.48 -16.63 -1.02
N GLU A 179 3.42 -16.97 -0.29
CA GLU A 179 3.43 -18.00 0.74
C GLU A 179 2.62 -19.20 0.23
N ASN A 180 3.28 -20.34 0.04
CA ASN A 180 2.63 -21.56 -0.45
C ASN A 180 1.92 -22.31 0.70
N GLN A 181 0.96 -21.69 1.36
CA GLN A 181 -0.01 -22.47 2.14
C GLN A 181 -1.02 -23.09 1.17
N LYS A 182 -0.77 -24.35 0.81
CA LYS A 182 -1.65 -25.41 0.25
C LYS A 182 -2.94 -25.01 -0.51
N PRO A 183 -3.26 -25.71 -1.61
CA PRO A 183 -4.39 -25.36 -2.47
C PRO A 183 -5.75 -25.55 -1.77
N ASP A 184 -6.68 -24.67 -2.11
CA ASP A 184 -8.13 -24.69 -1.83
C ASP A 184 -8.58 -24.72 -0.36
N LYS A 185 -8.96 -23.53 0.13
CA LYS A 185 -10.34 -23.29 0.55
C LYS A 185 -10.78 -21.89 0.16
N ALA A 186 -11.58 -21.78 -0.90
CA ALA A 186 -12.48 -20.67 -1.06
C ALA A 186 -13.35 -20.57 0.21
N GLN A 187 -13.21 -19.48 0.96
CA GLN A 187 -14.24 -19.02 1.88
C GLN A 187 -14.69 -17.66 1.41
N THR A 188 -15.76 -17.70 0.62
CA THR A 188 -16.69 -16.58 0.47
C THR A 188 -17.38 -16.40 1.82
N VAL A 189 -17.31 -15.20 2.37
CA VAL A 189 -18.34 -14.64 3.24
C VAL A 189 -18.73 -13.30 2.63
#